data_AF-A0A0T1TPY1-F1
#
_entry.id   AF-A0A0T1TPY1-F1
#
_cell.length_a   1.000
_cell.length_b   1.000
_cell.length_c   1.000
_cell.angle_alpha   90.00
_cell.angle_beta   90.00
_cell.angle_gamma   90.00
#
_symmetry.space_group_name_H-M   'P 1'
#
loop_
_entity.id
_entity.type
_entity.pdbx_description
1 polymer ?
#
loop_
_entity_poly.entity_id
_entity_poly.type
_entity_poly.pdbx_seq_one_letter_code
_entity_poly.pdbx_strand_id
1 'polypeptide(L)'
;MVQAALTDNMYPTGNYFHTCVDGEMGDGFCQTDNKTLTIYREGSLSSAEKNTISRAARDYFGPTDLVVKIQSSGVYRGSAETDVVYKAKTLSRGKIGITWCDDASSTKKCDQHYIVFNKDHTGIGSVNKSDACHETGHAVGLTHGPEASPRLGLYDDRLGCMSYNDVYKLGANNKENINATY
;
A
#
# COMPACT_ATOMS: atom_id res chain seq x y z
N MET A 1 -20.45 15.05 -8.90
CA MET A 1 -19.35 16.04 -8.86
C MET A 1 -18.25 15.44 -8.01
N VAL A 2 -17.06 15.24 -8.57
CA VAL A 2 -15.89 14.78 -7.80
C VAL A 2 -15.34 16.00 -7.10
N GLN A 3 -15.34 16.00 -5.77
CA GLN A 3 -14.65 17.03 -4.99
C GLN A 3 -13.15 16.76 -5.12
N ALA A 4 -12.37 17.79 -5.43
CA ALA A 4 -10.91 17.64 -5.51
C ALA A 4 -10.35 17.21 -4.14
N ALA A 5 -9.37 16.31 -4.14
CA ALA A 5 -8.70 15.88 -2.93
C ALA A 5 -8.19 17.09 -2.14
N LEU A 6 -8.37 17.06 -0.82
CA LEU A 6 -7.91 18.12 0.09
C LEU A 6 -6.38 18.24 0.12
N THR A 7 -5.68 17.15 -0.19
CA THR A 7 -4.24 17.07 -0.43
C THR A 7 -3.95 15.98 -1.46
N ASP A 8 -3.02 16.25 -2.38
CA ASP A 8 -2.50 15.23 -3.28
C ASP A 8 -1.41 14.43 -2.55
N ASN A 9 -1.76 13.22 -2.12
CA ASN A 9 -0.80 12.26 -1.57
C ASN A 9 -0.70 11.02 -2.46
N MET A 10 -0.93 11.15 -3.77
CA MET A 10 -0.70 10.08 -4.74
C MET A 10 0.63 10.29 -5.44
N TYR A 11 1.56 9.35 -5.31
CA TYR A 11 2.81 9.39 -6.06
C TYR A 11 2.53 9.39 -7.58
N PRO A 12 3.26 10.19 -8.38
CA PRO A 12 4.21 11.21 -7.94
C PRO A 12 3.48 12.47 -7.49
N THR A 13 3.94 13.04 -6.38
CA THR A 13 3.48 14.35 -5.90
C THR A 13 4.52 15.43 -6.22
N GLY A 14 4.20 16.69 -5.93
CA GLY A 14 5.19 17.78 -5.97
C GLY A 14 6.37 17.63 -4.99
N ASN A 15 6.27 16.74 -4.00
CA ASN A 15 7.30 16.53 -2.96
C ASN A 15 7.92 15.12 -2.99
N TYR A 16 7.42 14.22 -3.84
CA TYR A 16 7.89 12.83 -3.95
C TYR A 16 7.70 12.33 -5.39
N PHE A 17 8.79 12.31 -6.16
CA PHE A 17 8.78 12.10 -7.62
C PHE A 17 10.00 11.32 -8.12
N HIS A 18 10.49 10.37 -7.31
CA HIS A 18 11.56 9.46 -7.75
C HIS A 18 11.13 8.66 -9.00
N THR A 19 12.08 8.13 -9.77
CA THR A 19 11.77 7.22 -10.89
C THR A 19 11.39 5.86 -10.34
N CYS A 20 10.24 5.32 -10.76
CA CYS A 20 9.87 3.95 -10.44
C CYS A 20 10.84 2.97 -11.12
N VAL A 21 11.37 2.01 -10.35
CA VAL A 21 12.37 1.03 -10.77
C VAL A 21 12.10 -0.31 -10.10
N ASP A 22 12.62 -1.37 -10.71
CA ASP A 22 12.75 -2.68 -10.09
C ASP A 22 13.63 -2.53 -8.84
N GLY A 23 13.00 -2.64 -7.67
CA GLY A 23 13.61 -2.28 -6.41
C GLY A 23 13.75 -3.45 -5.45
N GLU A 24 14.61 -3.24 -4.46
CA GLU A 24 14.69 -4.07 -3.27
C GLU A 24 13.93 -3.44 -2.09
N MET A 25 13.83 -4.20 -1.01
CA MET A 25 13.15 -3.77 0.21
C MET A 25 13.72 -2.45 0.75
N GLY A 26 12.98 -1.36 0.55
CA GLY A 26 13.34 -0.02 1.00
C GLY A 26 13.55 1.00 -0.13
N ASP A 27 13.56 0.57 -1.40
CA ASP A 27 13.85 1.45 -2.54
C ASP A 27 12.68 2.37 -2.95
N GLY A 28 11.49 2.13 -2.39
CA GLY A 28 10.30 2.95 -2.60
C GLY A 28 9.19 2.22 -3.33
N PHE A 29 8.05 2.87 -3.42
CA PHE A 29 6.83 2.35 -4.03
C PHE A 29 6.34 3.30 -5.11
N CYS A 30 5.47 2.79 -5.98
CA CYS A 30 4.91 3.55 -7.08
C CYS A 30 3.40 3.35 -7.17
N GLN A 31 2.77 3.89 -8.20
CA GLN A 31 1.40 3.51 -8.54
C GLN A 31 1.38 2.04 -8.99
N THR A 32 0.39 1.25 -8.58
CA THR A 32 0.07 0.01 -9.33
C THR A 32 -0.28 0.39 -10.77
N ASP A 33 0.00 -0.49 -11.72
CA ASP A 33 -0.06 -0.16 -13.14
C ASP A 33 -1.48 -0.17 -13.73
N ASN A 34 -2.43 -0.85 -13.06
CA ASN A 34 -3.78 -1.08 -13.56
C ASN A 34 -4.85 -1.00 -12.44
N LYS A 35 -6.16 -1.00 -12.82
CA LYS A 35 -7.27 -0.89 -11.85
C LYS A 35 -7.55 -2.18 -11.08
N THR A 36 -7.17 -3.34 -11.61
CA THR A 36 -7.41 -4.63 -10.96
C THR A 36 -6.26 -4.91 -10.00
N LEU A 37 -6.47 -4.69 -8.71
CA LEU A 37 -5.48 -4.97 -7.69
C LEU A 37 -5.59 -6.43 -7.24
N THR A 38 -4.77 -7.31 -7.80
CA THR A 38 -4.65 -8.70 -7.35
C THR A 38 -3.70 -8.81 -6.16
N ILE A 39 -4.11 -9.57 -5.16
CA ILE A 39 -3.39 -9.68 -3.88
C ILE A 39 -3.21 -11.14 -3.53
N TYR A 40 -1.95 -11.54 -3.31
CA TYR A 40 -1.59 -12.83 -2.75
C TYR A 40 -0.98 -12.69 -1.35
N ARG A 41 -1.26 -13.65 -0.47
CA ARG A 41 -0.77 -13.66 0.91
C ARG A 41 -0.02 -14.97 1.16
N GLU A 42 1.30 -14.90 1.20
CA GLU A 42 2.19 -16.06 1.25
C GLU A 42 2.03 -16.92 2.49
N GLY A 43 2.52 -18.17 2.43
CA GLY A 43 2.57 -19.11 3.55
C GLY A 43 3.36 -18.62 4.77
N SER A 44 4.25 -17.63 4.61
CA SER A 44 5.03 -17.05 5.69
C SER A 44 4.18 -16.27 6.71
N LEU A 45 2.99 -15.80 6.31
CA LEU A 45 2.03 -15.13 7.19
C LEU A 45 1.18 -16.14 7.96
N SER A 46 0.86 -15.81 9.20
CA SER A 46 -0.14 -16.53 9.99
C SER A 46 -1.54 -16.41 9.39
N SER A 47 -2.42 -17.36 9.70
CA SER A 47 -3.83 -17.31 9.26
C SER A 47 -4.55 -16.05 9.73
N ALA A 48 -4.21 -15.54 10.92
CA ALA A 48 -4.80 -14.30 11.45
C ALA A 48 -4.42 -13.08 10.60
N GLU A 49 -3.15 -12.95 10.24
CA GLU A 49 -2.65 -11.86 9.39
C GLU A 49 -3.28 -11.92 8.00
N LYS A 50 -3.34 -13.11 7.38
CA LYS A 50 -4.01 -13.29 6.08
C LYS A 50 -5.46 -12.82 6.10
N ASN A 51 -6.18 -13.13 7.18
CA ASN A 51 -7.57 -12.70 7.37
C ASN A 51 -7.67 -11.19 7.58
N THR A 52 -6.77 -10.59 8.36
CA THR A 52 -6.72 -9.14 8.57
C THR A 52 -6.43 -8.40 7.27
N ILE A 53 -5.42 -8.82 6.50
CA ILE A 53 -5.06 -8.24 5.19
C ILE A 53 -6.25 -8.31 4.23
N SER A 54 -6.88 -9.49 4.09
CA SER A 54 -8.02 -9.63 3.19
C SER A 54 -9.23 -8.79 3.58
N ARG A 55 -9.48 -8.60 4.88
CA ARG A 55 -10.54 -7.69 5.34
C ARG A 55 -10.19 -6.25 5.09
N ALA A 56 -8.96 -5.81 5.38
CA ALA A 56 -8.53 -4.44 5.11
C ALA A 56 -8.63 -4.10 3.62
N ALA A 57 -8.10 -4.96 2.74
CA ALA A 57 -8.17 -4.78 1.29
C ALA A 57 -9.62 -4.63 0.79
N ARG A 58 -10.54 -5.51 1.24
CA ARG A 58 -11.96 -5.46 0.86
C ARG A 58 -12.70 -4.26 1.43
N ASP A 59 -12.52 -3.99 2.73
CA ASP A 59 -13.30 -2.98 3.43
C ASP A 59 -12.85 -1.56 3.05
N TYR A 60 -11.56 -1.37 2.77
CA TYR A 60 -10.97 -0.04 2.59
C TYR A 60 -10.70 0.31 1.12
N PHE A 61 -10.25 -0.64 0.31
CA PHE A 61 -9.97 -0.41 -1.12
C PHE A 61 -11.10 -0.88 -2.02
N GLY A 62 -11.91 -1.86 -1.60
CA GLY A 62 -13.08 -2.30 -2.35
C GLY A 62 -14.11 -1.19 -2.68
N PRO A 63 -14.30 -0.17 -1.83
CA PRO A 63 -15.16 0.99 -2.16
C PRO A 63 -14.52 2.07 -3.04
N THR A 64 -13.33 1.84 -3.60
CA THR A 64 -12.64 2.73 -4.56
C THR A 64 -12.90 2.27 -6.00
N ASP A 65 -12.27 2.91 -6.99
CA ASP A 65 -12.34 2.49 -8.39
C ASP A 65 -11.42 1.29 -8.71
N LEU A 66 -10.65 0.82 -7.72
CA LEU A 66 -9.89 -0.42 -7.80
C LEU A 66 -10.80 -1.65 -7.70
N VAL A 67 -10.49 -2.67 -8.50
CA VAL A 67 -11.11 -4.01 -8.43
C VAL A 67 -10.20 -4.95 -7.64
N VAL A 68 -10.45 -5.06 -6.33
CA VAL A 68 -9.63 -5.89 -5.43
C VAL A 68 -9.93 -7.38 -5.63
N LYS A 69 -8.90 -8.17 -5.98
CA LYS A 69 -9.00 -9.62 -6.15
C LYS A 69 -8.00 -10.35 -5.26
N ILE A 70 -8.52 -11.04 -4.23
CA ILE A 70 -7.68 -11.86 -3.36
C ILE A 70 -7.46 -13.23 -4.01
N GLN A 71 -6.22 -13.56 -4.35
CA GLN A 71 -5.83 -14.81 -4.97
C GLN A 71 -5.45 -15.89 -3.93
N SER A 72 -5.57 -17.16 -4.34
CA SER A 72 -5.15 -18.34 -3.57
C SER A 72 -3.70 -18.75 -3.84
N SER A 73 -3.12 -18.29 -4.94
CA SER A 73 -1.74 -18.54 -5.37
C SER A 73 -1.16 -17.25 -5.95
N GLY A 74 0.14 -17.03 -5.75
CA GLY A 74 0.85 -15.89 -6.32
C GLY A 74 1.49 -16.23 -7.66
N VAL A 75 1.55 -15.24 -8.55
CA VAL A 75 2.35 -15.25 -9.77
C VAL A 75 3.43 -14.18 -9.60
N TYR A 76 4.69 -14.59 -9.67
CA TYR A 76 5.82 -13.74 -9.28
C TYR A 76 6.61 -13.19 -10.47
N ARG A 77 6.34 -13.71 -11.68
CA ARG A 77 7.03 -13.34 -12.92
C ARG A 77 6.12 -13.48 -14.12
N GLY A 78 6.29 -12.60 -15.10
CA GLY A 78 5.67 -12.65 -16.42
C GLY A 78 4.35 -11.86 -16.50
N SER A 79 3.66 -11.93 -17.64
CA SER A 79 2.54 -11.01 -17.96
C SER A 79 1.24 -11.22 -17.18
N ALA A 80 1.23 -12.02 -16.11
CA ALA A 80 0.07 -12.29 -15.27
C ALA A 80 0.45 -12.24 -13.78
N GLU A 81 1.47 -11.44 -13.46
CA GLU A 81 1.95 -11.20 -12.11
C GLU A 81 0.83 -10.79 -11.16
N THR A 82 1.03 -11.15 -9.89
CA THR A 82 0.19 -10.65 -8.81
C THR A 82 0.64 -9.23 -8.47
N ASP A 83 -0.28 -8.27 -8.48
CA ASP A 83 0.06 -6.85 -8.26
C ASP A 83 0.64 -6.59 -6.86
N VAL A 84 0.17 -7.33 -5.85
CA VAL A 84 0.66 -7.23 -4.47
C VAL A 84 0.87 -8.59 -3.84
N VAL A 85 2.10 -8.86 -3.43
CA VAL A 85 2.45 -10.07 -2.69
C VAL A 85 2.85 -9.74 -1.25
N TYR A 86 2.01 -10.17 -0.31
CA TYR A 86 2.27 -10.06 1.13
C TYR A 86 3.09 -11.23 1.64
N LYS A 87 4.09 -10.94 2.47
CA LYS A 87 4.92 -11.94 3.16
C LYS A 87 5.35 -11.47 4.55
N ALA A 88 5.89 -12.39 5.35
CA ALA A 88 6.48 -12.07 6.66
C ALA A 88 7.99 -12.33 6.69
N LYS A 89 8.77 -11.41 7.26
CA LYS A 89 10.23 -11.53 7.46
C LYS A 89 10.64 -10.82 8.74
N THR A 90 11.82 -11.11 9.30
CA THR A 90 12.37 -10.23 10.36
C THR A 90 12.71 -8.88 9.75
N LEU A 91 12.13 -7.82 10.30
CA LEU A 91 12.51 -6.44 10.01
C LEU A 91 13.30 -5.84 11.17
N SER A 92 13.92 -4.68 10.93
CA SER A 92 14.58 -3.93 12.00
C SER A 92 13.58 -3.54 13.09
N ARG A 93 14.09 -3.42 14.33
CA ARG A 93 13.25 -3.16 15.50
C ARG A 93 12.39 -1.90 15.30
N GLY A 94 11.10 -2.01 15.58
CA GLY A 94 10.14 -0.91 15.47
C GLY A 94 9.51 -0.75 14.07
N LYS A 95 9.89 -1.55 13.08
CA LYS A 95 9.20 -1.61 11.79
C LYS A 95 8.08 -2.64 11.85
N ILE A 96 6.87 -2.22 11.50
CA ILE A 96 5.70 -3.10 11.33
C ILE A 96 5.68 -3.64 9.91
N GLY A 97 5.68 -2.76 8.92
CA GLY A 97 5.64 -3.09 7.50
C GLY A 97 6.65 -2.31 6.66
N ILE A 98 6.93 -2.84 5.47
CA ILE A 98 7.63 -2.14 4.37
C ILE A 98 6.99 -2.57 3.06
N THR A 99 6.73 -1.58 2.19
CA THR A 99 6.26 -1.78 0.82
C THR A 99 7.29 -1.26 -0.17
N TRP A 100 7.51 -1.99 -1.27
CA TRP A 100 8.34 -1.52 -2.39
C TRP A 100 7.87 -2.08 -3.73
N CYS A 101 8.29 -1.44 -4.82
CA CYS A 101 8.11 -1.94 -6.17
C CYS A 101 9.17 -2.99 -6.52
N ASP A 102 8.75 -4.19 -6.92
CA ASP A 102 9.63 -5.28 -7.35
C ASP A 102 9.84 -5.28 -8.87
N ASP A 103 8.77 -5.02 -9.64
CA ASP A 103 8.79 -5.00 -11.11
C ASP A 103 8.11 -3.72 -11.63
N ALA A 104 8.91 -2.79 -12.16
CA ALA A 104 8.42 -1.52 -12.68
C ALA A 104 7.98 -1.63 -14.15
N SER A 105 6.68 -1.45 -14.40
CA SER A 105 6.13 -1.42 -15.76
C SER A 105 6.39 -0.09 -16.49
N SER A 106 6.71 0.98 -15.77
CA SER A 106 7.12 2.26 -16.33
C SER A 106 7.86 3.11 -15.30
N THR A 107 8.30 4.32 -15.67
CA THR A 107 8.93 5.26 -14.74
C THR A 107 8.03 5.77 -13.62
N LYS A 108 6.73 5.41 -13.61
CA LYS A 108 5.75 5.81 -12.59
C LYS A 108 4.93 4.66 -12.03
N LYS A 109 4.98 3.50 -12.65
CA LYS A 109 4.05 2.39 -12.39
C LYS A 109 4.82 1.12 -12.11
N CYS A 110 4.28 0.34 -11.20
CA CYS A 110 4.78 -0.95 -10.81
C CYS A 110 3.75 -2.01 -11.18
N ASP A 111 4.21 -3.06 -11.84
CA ASP A 111 3.43 -4.28 -12.10
C ASP A 111 3.26 -5.05 -10.78
N GLN A 112 4.37 -5.34 -10.08
CA GLN A 112 4.34 -6.09 -8.83
C GLN A 112 4.99 -5.36 -7.65
N HIS A 113 4.24 -5.23 -6.56
CA HIS A 113 4.75 -4.79 -5.27
C HIS A 113 4.93 -5.95 -4.29
N TYR A 114 5.96 -5.82 -3.45
CA TYR A 114 6.06 -6.61 -2.23
C TYR A 114 5.68 -5.80 -1.01
N ILE A 115 4.94 -6.46 -0.11
CA ILE A 115 4.68 -5.97 1.23
C ILE A 115 5.19 -7.00 2.23
N VAL A 116 6.08 -6.56 3.12
CA VAL A 116 6.59 -7.39 4.19
C VAL A 116 6.10 -6.88 5.53
N PHE A 117 5.44 -7.74 6.30
CA PHE A 117 5.24 -7.51 7.74
C PHE A 117 6.35 -8.16 8.57
N ASN A 118 6.67 -7.52 9.69
CA ASN A 118 7.65 -8.03 10.63
C ASN A 118 7.09 -9.28 11.32
N LYS A 119 7.79 -10.41 11.21
CA LYS A 119 7.38 -11.66 11.89
C LYS A 119 7.55 -11.59 13.41
N ASP A 120 8.37 -10.67 13.91
CA ASP A 120 8.56 -10.44 15.34
C ASP A 120 7.67 -9.29 15.80
N HIS A 121 6.60 -9.62 16.51
CA HIS A 121 5.62 -8.67 17.03
C HIS A 121 6.03 -8.04 18.37
N THR A 122 7.20 -8.40 18.90
CA THR A 122 7.67 -7.93 20.21
C THR A 122 7.85 -6.41 20.20
N GLY A 123 7.01 -5.72 20.96
CA GLY A 123 7.06 -4.25 21.09
C GLY A 123 6.39 -3.46 19.97
N ILE A 124 5.78 -4.13 18.98
CA ILE A 124 5.00 -3.49 17.91
C ILE A 124 3.54 -3.96 17.85
N GLY A 125 3.22 -5.09 18.49
CA GLY A 125 1.88 -5.66 18.43
C GLY A 125 1.66 -6.52 17.18
N SER A 126 0.48 -7.15 17.10
CA SER A 126 0.11 -7.95 15.93
C SER A 126 -0.38 -7.06 14.79
N VAL A 127 -0.08 -7.44 13.55
CA VAL A 127 -0.58 -6.76 12.35
C VAL A 127 -2.11 -6.60 12.42
N ASN A 128 -2.54 -5.35 12.32
CA ASN A 128 -3.93 -4.95 12.39
C ASN A 128 -4.43 -4.40 11.04
N LYS A 129 -5.70 -4.01 10.95
CA LYS A 129 -6.28 -3.51 9.69
C LYS A 129 -5.71 -2.15 9.27
N SER A 130 -5.29 -1.30 10.21
CA SER A 130 -4.60 -0.04 9.93
C SER A 130 -3.27 -0.32 9.24
N ASP A 131 -2.45 -1.23 9.79
CA ASP A 131 -1.15 -1.62 9.19
C ASP A 131 -1.33 -2.15 7.76
N ALA A 132 -2.30 -3.07 7.58
CA ALA A 132 -2.63 -3.59 6.26
C ALA A 132 -3.06 -2.49 5.29
N CYS A 133 -3.88 -1.54 5.75
CA CYS A 133 -4.31 -0.40 4.94
C CYS A 133 -3.15 0.49 4.53
N HIS A 134 -2.25 0.79 5.48
CA HIS A 134 -1.10 1.65 5.29
C HIS A 134 -0.17 1.10 4.20
N GLU A 135 0.21 -0.17 4.32
CA GLU A 135 1.10 -0.80 3.35
C GLU A 135 0.41 -1.05 2.00
N THR A 136 -0.88 -1.44 1.96
CA THR A 136 -1.61 -1.47 0.68
C THR A 136 -1.65 -0.07 0.06
N GLY A 137 -1.79 0.97 0.89
CA GLY A 137 -1.80 2.36 0.46
C GLY A 137 -0.56 2.72 -0.32
N HIS A 138 0.62 2.35 0.19
CA HIS A 138 1.88 2.48 -0.53
C HIS A 138 1.89 1.72 -1.86
N ALA A 139 1.41 0.47 -1.89
CA ALA A 139 1.38 -0.32 -3.13
C ALA A 139 0.42 0.23 -4.20
N VAL A 140 -0.55 1.07 -3.82
CA VAL A 140 -1.41 1.79 -4.77
C VAL A 140 -0.93 3.22 -5.03
N GLY A 141 0.22 3.61 -4.48
CA GLY A 141 0.87 4.89 -4.72
C GLY A 141 0.62 5.97 -3.65
N LEU A 142 -0.11 5.70 -2.57
CA LEU A 142 -0.33 6.71 -1.53
C LEU A 142 0.93 6.98 -0.71
N THR A 143 1.21 8.25 -0.46
CA THR A 143 2.37 8.75 0.28
C THR A 143 2.00 9.21 1.70
N HIS A 144 3.01 9.37 2.56
CA HIS A 144 2.82 10.02 3.86
C HIS A 144 2.71 11.55 3.70
N GLY A 145 2.41 12.24 4.80
CA GLY A 145 2.20 13.69 4.83
C GLY A 145 3.36 14.53 4.29
N PRO A 146 4.62 14.31 4.69
CA PRO A 146 5.76 15.10 4.20
C PRO A 146 5.98 15.00 2.69
N GLU A 147 5.54 13.89 2.10
CA GLU A 147 5.56 13.60 0.67
C GLU A 147 4.28 14.06 -0.03
N ALA A 148 3.22 14.46 0.67
CA ALA A 148 2.00 15.00 0.06
C ALA A 148 2.21 16.43 -0.46
N SER A 149 1.33 16.90 -1.35
CA SER A 149 1.33 18.24 -1.92
C SER A 149 -0.04 18.92 -1.72
N PRO A 150 -0.16 19.95 -0.85
CA PRO A 150 0.88 20.51 0.01
C PRO A 150 1.33 19.53 1.11
N ARG A 151 2.53 19.75 1.69
CA ARG A 151 3.08 18.93 2.78
C ARG A 151 2.18 18.95 4.01
N LEU A 152 1.93 17.77 4.57
CA LEU A 152 1.23 17.57 5.84
C LEU A 152 2.16 16.97 6.91
N GLY A 153 1.70 16.96 8.16
CA GLY A 153 2.38 16.23 9.23
C GLY A 153 2.13 14.72 9.13
N LEU A 154 3.05 13.91 9.66
CA LEU A 154 2.94 12.43 9.67
C LEU A 154 1.67 11.92 10.38
N TYR A 155 1.12 12.70 11.30
CA TYR A 155 -0.06 12.35 12.11
C TYR A 155 -1.34 13.06 11.65
N ASP A 156 -1.34 13.71 10.49
CA ASP A 156 -2.51 14.46 10.01
C ASP A 156 -3.67 13.52 9.65
N ASP A 157 -4.85 13.76 10.22
CA ASP A 157 -6.02 12.89 10.04
C ASP A 157 -6.54 12.83 8.60
N ARG A 158 -6.20 13.82 7.76
CA ARG A 158 -6.55 13.82 6.33
C ARG A 158 -5.86 12.70 5.57
N LEU A 159 -4.75 12.19 6.07
CA LEU A 159 -4.01 11.06 5.50
C LEU A 159 -4.71 9.72 5.69
N GLY A 160 -5.80 9.64 6.46
CA GLY A 160 -6.48 8.38 6.72
C GLY A 160 -5.51 7.32 7.26
N CYS A 161 -5.49 6.13 6.66
CA CYS A 161 -4.55 5.08 7.07
C CYS A 161 -3.08 5.32 6.68
N MET A 162 -2.77 6.39 5.93
CA MET A 162 -1.38 6.82 5.69
C MET A 162 -0.82 7.69 6.83
N SER A 163 -1.65 8.03 7.82
CA SER A 163 -1.19 8.64 9.08
C SER A 163 -0.38 7.63 9.90
N TYR A 164 0.49 8.13 10.77
CA TYR A 164 1.19 7.31 11.77
C TYR A 164 0.29 6.94 12.97
N ASN A 165 -0.92 7.49 13.04
CA ASN A 165 -1.95 7.01 13.95
C ASN A 165 -2.56 5.71 13.43
N ASP A 166 -3.00 4.84 14.34
CA ASP A 166 -3.83 3.69 14.00
C ASP A 166 -5.21 4.16 13.50
N VAL A 167 -5.40 4.23 12.18
CA VAL A 167 -6.62 4.69 11.53
C VAL A 167 -7.28 3.54 10.77
N TYR A 168 -8.39 3.05 11.30
CA TYR A 168 -9.16 1.91 10.77
C TYR A 168 -10.10 2.29 9.62
N LYS A 169 -9.62 3.10 8.66
CA LYS A 169 -10.33 3.52 7.45
C LYS A 169 -9.34 4.04 6.40
N LEU A 170 -9.66 3.89 5.11
CA LEU A 170 -8.87 4.48 4.03
C LEU A 170 -8.77 6.01 4.15
N GLY A 171 -9.87 6.68 4.49
CA GLY A 171 -9.98 8.14 4.48
C GLY A 171 -10.53 8.66 3.14
N ALA A 172 -11.35 9.72 3.19
CA ALA A 172 -12.00 10.27 2.01
C ALA A 172 -11.00 10.81 0.98
N ASN A 173 -9.97 11.54 1.45
CA ASN A 173 -8.90 12.08 0.61
C ASN A 173 -8.18 10.98 -0.18
N ASN A 174 -7.78 9.91 0.50
CA ASN A 174 -7.10 8.77 -0.14
C ASN A 174 -8.00 8.08 -1.17
N LYS A 175 -9.29 7.91 -0.86
CA LYS A 175 -10.27 7.38 -1.82
C LYS A 175 -10.37 8.26 -3.06
N GLU A 176 -10.45 9.58 -2.90
CA GLU A 176 -10.51 10.52 -4.01
C GLU A 176 -9.25 10.47 -4.89
N ASN A 177 -8.06 10.42 -4.27
CA ASN A 177 -6.80 10.29 -4.99
C ASN A 177 -6.70 8.96 -5.76
N ILE A 178 -7.10 7.84 -5.16
CA ILE A 178 -7.15 6.53 -5.84
C ILE A 178 -8.12 6.59 -7.02
N ASN A 179 -9.35 7.08 -6.82
CA ASN A 179 -10.37 7.14 -7.87
C ASN A 179 -10.00 8.10 -9.02
N ALA A 180 -9.28 9.18 -8.74
CA ALA A 180 -8.77 10.08 -9.76
C ALA A 180 -7.64 9.45 -10.60
N THR A 181 -6.92 8.47 -10.04
CA THR A 181 -5.75 7.82 -10.66
C THR A 181 -6.13 6.59 -11.47
N TYR A 182 -7.07 5.81 -10.94
CA TYR A 182 -7.47 4.51 -11.48
C TYR A 182 -8.82 4.61 -12.16
#